data_AF-A0A521WQE9-F1
#
_entry.id   AF-A0A521WQE9-F1
#
_cell.length_a   1.000
_cell.length_b   1.000
_cell.length_c   1.000
_cell.angle_alpha   90.00
_cell.angle_beta   90.00
_cell.angle_gamma   90.00
#
_symmetry.space_group_name_H-M   'P 1'
#
loop_
_entity.id
_entity.type
_entity.pdbx_description
1 polymer ?
#
loop_
_entity_poly.entity_id
_entity_poly.type
_entity_poly.pdbx_seq_one_letter_code
_entity_poly.pdbx_strand_id
1 'polypeptide(L)'
;MSNVQTENSHFTEKIDLRLIHLPEKQKITVLDLCSADGKLWNSISRLTDKKITVIRVEKQSDKKGIYLRGNNLKFIPSLDLHDIDIIDLDSFEIPIRQLDEIWRCHDVRGKIFFVTFIQSIYGGLPIRMLEPLGITKKMYNTIPTLFNNKGWQLFKAYLVLKGIDHVKYYQFSKKYYLTFKVKN
;
A
#
# COMPACT_ATOMS: atom_id res chain seq x y z
N MET A 1 -30.00 -12.43 2.34
CA MET A 1 -29.30 -11.92 3.55
C MET A 1 -27.92 -11.49 3.11
N SER A 2 -27.63 -10.18 3.13
CA SER A 2 -26.38 -9.63 2.59
C SER A 2 -25.21 -9.91 3.54
N ASN A 3 -24.17 -10.57 3.03
CA ASN A 3 -22.92 -10.77 3.74
C ASN A 3 -22.20 -9.42 3.94
N VAL A 4 -22.45 -8.77 5.08
CA VAL A 4 -21.79 -7.53 5.55
C VAL A 4 -20.30 -7.76 5.90
N GLN A 5 -19.77 -8.97 5.72
CA GLN A 5 -18.40 -9.34 6.12
C GLN A 5 -17.27 -8.78 5.24
N THR A 6 -17.56 -8.10 4.12
CA THR A 6 -16.54 -7.95 3.06
C THR A 6 -15.84 -6.58 2.97
N GLU A 7 -16.34 -5.51 3.61
CA GLU A 7 -15.76 -4.18 3.36
C GLU A 7 -14.74 -3.68 4.40
N ASN A 8 -14.67 -4.24 5.61
CA ASN A 8 -13.74 -3.78 6.66
C ASN A 8 -13.16 -4.90 7.53
N SER A 9 -12.82 -6.05 6.93
CA SER A 9 -12.11 -7.10 7.67
C SER A 9 -10.76 -6.55 8.14
N HIS A 10 -10.51 -6.59 9.45
CA HIS A 10 -9.28 -6.15 10.13
C HIS A 10 -9.02 -4.64 10.21
N PHE A 11 -10.08 -3.83 10.32
CA PHE A 11 -9.96 -2.37 10.41
C PHE A 11 -9.16 -1.91 11.64
N THR A 12 -9.36 -2.54 12.80
CA THR A 12 -8.63 -2.23 14.04
C THR A 12 -7.14 -2.51 13.86
N GLU A 13 -6.78 -3.67 13.31
CA GLU A 13 -5.38 -4.06 13.13
C GLU A 13 -4.68 -3.19 12.08
N LYS A 14 -5.43 -2.69 11.08
CA LYS A 14 -4.93 -1.65 10.16
C LYS A 14 -4.63 -0.33 10.87
N ILE A 15 -5.47 0.08 11.81
CA ILE A 15 -5.25 1.27 12.65
C ILE A 15 -4.02 1.06 13.53
N ASP A 16 -3.95 -0.07 14.23
CA ASP A 16 -2.86 -0.39 15.16
C ASP A 16 -1.51 -0.42 14.45
N LEU A 17 -1.46 -1.07 13.27
CA LEU A 17 -0.25 -1.10 12.45
C LEU A 17 0.27 0.32 12.15
N ARG A 18 -0.63 1.27 11.88
CA ARG A 18 -0.28 2.64 11.58
C ARG A 18 0.13 3.42 12.82
N LEU A 19 -0.63 3.31 13.92
CA LEU A 19 -0.33 3.98 15.18
C LEU A 19 1.06 3.60 15.72
N ILE A 20 1.40 2.31 15.71
CA ILE A 20 2.69 1.79 16.20
C ILE A 20 3.86 2.26 15.32
N HIS A 21 3.61 2.62 14.06
CA HIS A 21 4.63 2.95 13.07
C HIS A 21 4.53 4.39 12.56
N LEU A 22 3.86 5.27 13.29
CA LEU A 22 3.94 6.71 13.01
C LEU A 22 5.37 7.21 13.22
N PRO A 23 5.86 8.14 12.38
CA PRO A 23 7.15 8.76 12.59
C PRO A 23 7.18 9.55 13.91
N GLU A 24 8.38 9.71 14.47
CA GLU A 24 8.67 10.54 15.63
C GLU A 24 8.64 12.04 15.28
N LYS A 25 7.52 12.49 14.72
CA LYS A 25 7.21 13.89 14.39
C LYS A 25 5.89 14.30 15.00
N GLN A 26 5.75 15.57 15.39
CA GLN A 26 4.50 16.11 15.92
C GLN A 26 3.51 16.51 14.81
N LYS A 27 4.03 16.91 13.65
CA LYS A 27 3.25 17.18 12.44
C LYS A 27 3.61 16.10 11.42
N ILE A 28 2.60 15.45 10.84
CA ILE A 28 2.76 14.37 9.88
C ILE A 28 1.92 14.68 8.65
N THR A 29 2.52 14.56 7.48
CA THR A 29 1.78 14.61 6.21
C THR A 29 1.70 13.22 5.60
N VAL A 30 0.47 12.81 5.26
CA VAL A 30 0.16 11.51 4.68
C VAL A 30 -0.37 11.70 3.26
N LEU A 31 0.14 10.94 2.31
CA LEU A 31 -0.49 10.74 1.01
C LEU A 31 -1.22 9.39 1.00
N ASP A 32 -2.55 9.45 1.05
CA ASP A 32 -3.43 8.27 0.99
C ASP A 32 -3.94 8.07 -0.43
N LEU A 33 -3.37 7.09 -1.13
CA LEU A 33 -3.62 6.85 -2.56
C LEU A 33 -4.85 5.96 -2.81
N CYS A 34 -5.50 5.46 -1.76
CA CYS A 34 -6.68 4.58 -1.80
C CYS A 34 -7.68 4.95 -0.69
N SER A 35 -8.01 6.25 -0.61
CA SER A 35 -8.56 6.80 0.63
C SER A 35 -10.01 6.42 0.95
N ALA A 36 -10.81 5.95 -0.01
CA ALA A 36 -12.24 5.69 0.17
C ALA A 36 -12.93 6.86 0.91
N ASP A 37 -13.66 6.57 2.00
CA ASP A 37 -14.31 7.58 2.86
C ASP A 37 -13.35 8.30 3.83
N GLY A 38 -12.05 8.00 3.81
CA GLY A 38 -11.04 8.56 4.71
C GLY A 38 -11.14 8.07 6.15
N LYS A 39 -11.93 7.02 6.41
CA LYS A 39 -12.23 6.53 7.77
C LYS A 39 -10.97 6.09 8.54
N LEU A 40 -10.01 5.49 7.84
CA LEU A 40 -8.80 4.95 8.46
C LEU A 40 -7.97 6.06 9.12
N TRP A 41 -7.52 7.04 8.35
CA TRP A 41 -6.72 8.16 8.86
C TRP A 41 -7.51 9.13 9.75
N ASN A 42 -8.82 9.27 9.55
CA ASN A 42 -9.67 9.99 10.50
C ASN A 42 -9.70 9.31 11.88
N SER A 43 -9.69 7.97 11.92
CA SER A 43 -9.66 7.23 13.18
C SER A 43 -8.29 7.34 13.85
N ILE A 44 -7.21 7.17 13.10
CA ILE A 44 -5.83 7.33 13.59
C ILE A 44 -5.63 8.73 14.18
N SER A 45 -6.09 9.78 13.49
CA SER A 45 -5.95 11.16 13.96
C SER A 45 -6.69 11.45 15.28
N ARG A 46 -7.70 10.64 15.65
CA ARG A 46 -8.42 10.76 16.93
C ARG A 46 -7.77 9.97 18.06
N LEU A 47 -6.85 9.07 17.73
CA LEU A 47 -6.20 8.14 18.65
C LEU A 47 -4.75 8.54 18.97
N THR A 48 -4.32 9.72 18.53
CA THR A 48 -2.95 10.23 18.71
C THR A 48 -2.99 11.74 18.91
N ASP A 49 -2.05 12.26 19.70
CA ASP A 49 -1.90 13.72 19.89
C ASP A 49 -1.16 14.40 18.74
N LYS A 50 -0.70 13.64 17.74
CA LYS A 50 0.01 14.15 16.56
C LYS A 50 -0.95 14.88 15.62
N LYS A 51 -0.48 15.97 15.03
CA LYS A 51 -1.21 16.69 13.98
C LYS A 51 -1.00 16.02 12.63
N ILE A 52 -2.00 15.29 12.15
CA ILE A 52 -1.94 14.57 10.88
C ILE A 52 -2.71 15.35 9.79
N THR A 53 -2.02 15.64 8.69
CA THR A 53 -2.61 16.19 7.46
C THR A 53 -2.64 15.09 6.40
N VAL A 54 -3.81 14.81 5.84
CA VAL A 54 -4.00 13.72 4.86
C VAL A 54 -4.36 14.31 3.51
N ILE A 55 -3.49 14.09 2.52
CA ILE A 55 -3.79 14.31 1.10
C ILE A 55 -4.40 13.03 0.57
N ARG A 56 -5.67 13.13 0.15
CA ARG A 56 -6.48 11.98 -0.24
C ARG A 56 -6.60 11.90 -1.75
N VAL A 57 -6.42 10.70 -2.30
CA VAL A 57 -6.75 10.35 -3.69
C VAL A 57 -7.78 9.24 -3.67
N GLU A 58 -8.80 9.37 -4.52
CA GLU A 58 -9.84 8.35 -4.67
C GLU A 58 -10.43 8.40 -6.08
N LYS A 59 -10.66 7.21 -6.66
CA LYS A 59 -11.18 7.09 -8.02
C LYS A 59 -12.70 7.24 -8.05
N GLN A 60 -13.39 6.68 -7.07
CA GLN A 60 -14.86 6.68 -7.01
C GLN A 60 -15.37 8.03 -6.53
N SER A 61 -16.50 8.47 -7.08
CA SER A 61 -17.04 9.81 -6.84
C SER A 61 -18.06 9.91 -5.73
N ASP A 62 -18.54 8.76 -5.26
CA ASP A 62 -19.53 8.60 -4.19
C ASP A 62 -18.91 8.67 -2.79
N LYS A 63 -17.59 8.86 -2.68
CA LYS A 63 -16.89 8.89 -1.40
C LYS A 63 -17.00 10.24 -0.70
N LYS A 64 -16.95 10.22 0.63
CA LYS A 64 -17.16 11.39 1.48
C LYS A 64 -15.90 12.26 1.64
N GLY A 65 -16.12 13.58 1.77
CA GLY A 65 -15.09 14.57 2.09
C GLY A 65 -14.33 15.11 0.88
N ILE A 66 -13.24 15.84 1.14
CA ILE A 66 -12.38 16.45 0.10
C ILE A 66 -11.26 15.47 -0.28
N TYR A 67 -11.11 15.21 -1.59
CA TYR A 67 -10.07 14.35 -2.15
C TYR A 67 -9.81 14.69 -3.62
N LEU A 68 -8.63 14.32 -4.12
CA LEU A 68 -8.31 14.35 -5.54
C LEU A 68 -9.02 13.19 -6.24
N ARG A 69 -10.03 13.52 -7.03
CA ARG A 69 -10.85 12.53 -7.75
C ARG A 69 -10.15 12.05 -9.01
N GLY A 70 -9.83 10.76 -9.07
CA GLY A 70 -9.31 10.12 -10.28
C GLY A 70 -8.45 8.89 -10.02
N ASN A 71 -7.86 8.35 -11.09
CA ASN A 71 -6.93 7.23 -10.97
C ASN A 71 -5.62 7.71 -10.34
N ASN A 72 -5.23 7.12 -9.20
CA ASN A 72 -4.00 7.46 -8.48
C ASN A 72 -2.74 7.40 -9.37
N LEU A 73 -2.66 6.46 -10.32
CA LEU A 73 -1.54 6.37 -11.25
C LEU A 73 -1.38 7.59 -12.16
N LYS A 74 -2.43 8.40 -12.37
CA LYS A 74 -2.34 9.65 -13.14
C LYS A 74 -1.80 10.81 -12.31
N PHE A 75 -1.96 10.75 -10.99
CA PHE A 75 -1.52 11.80 -10.08
C PHE A 75 -0.10 11.59 -9.60
N ILE A 76 0.31 10.34 -9.35
CA ILE A 76 1.64 10.02 -8.80
C ILE A 76 2.77 10.80 -9.50
N PRO A 77 2.87 10.85 -10.84
CA PRO A 77 3.99 11.55 -11.49
C PRO A 77 4.04 13.06 -11.24
N SER A 78 2.90 13.70 -10.97
CA SER A 78 2.79 15.14 -10.80
C SER A 78 2.75 15.61 -9.35
N LEU A 79 2.65 14.68 -8.38
CA LEU A 79 2.62 15.01 -6.96
C LEU A 79 4.02 15.37 -6.47
N ASP A 80 4.16 16.47 -5.74
CA ASP A 80 5.37 16.72 -4.97
C ASP A 80 5.35 15.87 -3.69
N LEU A 81 6.34 15.00 -3.53
CA LEU A 81 6.46 14.13 -2.36
C LEU A 81 7.49 14.65 -1.35
N HIS A 82 8.06 15.85 -1.51
CA HIS A 82 9.10 16.37 -0.61
C HIS A 82 8.64 16.39 0.85
N ASP A 83 7.47 16.98 1.11
CA ASP A 83 6.91 17.15 2.46
C ASP A 83 6.02 15.99 2.92
N ILE A 84 6.01 14.88 2.19
CA ILE A 84 5.23 13.68 2.53
C ILE A 84 6.06 12.76 3.42
N ASP A 85 5.56 12.51 4.63
CA ASP A 85 6.20 11.58 5.57
C ASP A 85 5.77 10.13 5.31
N ILE A 86 4.50 9.94 4.96
CA ILE A 86 3.85 8.65 4.85
C ILE A 86 3.14 8.52 3.50
N ILE A 87 3.34 7.39 2.82
CA ILE A 87 2.59 7.00 1.63
C ILE A 87 1.77 5.75 1.97
N ASP A 88 0.45 5.85 1.88
CA ASP A 88 -0.49 4.75 2.17
C ASP A 88 -1.10 4.19 0.89
N LEU A 89 -0.94 2.88 0.72
CA LEU A 89 -1.39 2.06 -0.40
C LEU A 89 -2.23 0.89 0.13
N ASP A 90 -3.26 1.21 0.91
CA ASP A 90 -4.28 0.24 1.35
C ASP A 90 -5.29 -0.07 0.24
N SER A 91 -4.85 -0.83 -0.76
CA SER A 91 -5.68 -1.28 -1.88
C SER A 91 -6.24 -2.69 -1.71
N PHE A 92 -7.29 -3.01 -2.47
CA PHE A 92 -7.85 -4.37 -2.57
C PHE A 92 -6.96 -5.35 -3.37
N GLU A 93 -5.90 -4.86 -4.00
CA GLU A 93 -4.92 -5.61 -4.79
C GLU A 93 -3.49 -5.32 -4.32
N ILE A 94 -2.50 -6.02 -4.89
CA ILE A 94 -1.08 -5.73 -4.65
C ILE A 94 -0.69 -4.47 -5.46
N PRO A 95 -0.30 -3.34 -4.83
CA PRO A 95 -0.15 -2.04 -5.49
C PRO A 95 1.19 -1.88 -6.24
N ILE A 96 1.58 -2.90 -7.00
CA ILE A 96 2.88 -2.94 -7.72
C ILE A 96 3.01 -1.77 -8.69
N ARG A 97 1.92 -1.41 -9.39
CA ARG A 97 1.93 -0.30 -10.34
C ARG A 97 2.18 1.04 -9.66
N GLN A 98 1.53 1.27 -8.52
CA GLN A 98 1.69 2.51 -7.77
C GLN A 98 3.10 2.60 -7.21
N LEU A 99 3.60 1.51 -6.62
CA LEU A 99 4.95 1.46 -6.09
C LEU A 99 5.99 1.70 -7.19
N ASP A 100 5.89 1.02 -8.34
CA ASP A 100 6.78 1.24 -9.49
C ASP A 100 6.78 2.70 -9.95
N GLU A 101 5.59 3.31 -10.05
CA GLU A 101 5.48 4.68 -10.48
C GLU A 101 6.06 5.67 -9.46
N ILE A 102 5.87 5.39 -8.17
CA ILE A 102 6.46 6.18 -7.08
C ILE A 102 7.99 6.10 -7.14
N TRP A 103 8.57 4.90 -7.22
CA TRP A 103 10.03 4.73 -7.28
C TRP A 103 10.64 5.31 -8.57
N ARG A 104 9.87 5.33 -9.66
CA ARG A 104 10.32 5.89 -10.94
C ARG A 104 10.34 7.41 -10.92
N CYS A 105 9.35 8.03 -10.29
CA CYS A 105 9.15 9.48 -10.36
C CYS A 105 9.80 10.24 -9.19
N HIS A 106 10.03 9.59 -8.05
CA HIS A 106 10.31 10.30 -6.80
C HIS A 106 11.47 9.73 -5.99
N ASP A 107 12.16 10.62 -5.30
CA ASP A 107 13.03 10.25 -4.19
C ASP A 107 12.19 9.99 -2.92
N VAL A 108 12.18 8.72 -2.50
CA VAL A 108 11.37 8.26 -1.38
C VAL A 108 12.17 7.87 -0.16
N ARG A 109 13.45 8.20 -0.12
CA ARG A 109 14.33 7.96 1.03
C ARG A 109 13.76 8.64 2.28
N GLY A 110 13.84 7.94 3.41
CA GLY A 110 13.31 8.37 4.70
C GLY A 110 11.79 8.25 4.87
N LYS A 111 11.03 7.99 3.81
CA LYS A 111 9.56 7.88 3.88
C LYS A 111 9.10 6.53 4.40
N ILE A 112 7.95 6.54 5.07
CA ILE A 112 7.28 5.34 5.57
C ILE A 112 6.16 4.97 4.59
N PHE A 113 6.08 3.70 4.24
CA PHE A 113 5.02 3.15 3.41
C PHE A 113 4.11 2.27 4.24
N PHE A 114 2.80 2.38 4.02
CA PHE A 114 1.84 1.35 4.38
C PHE A 114 1.33 0.72 3.09
N VAL A 115 1.35 -0.61 3.03
CA VAL A 115 0.99 -1.36 1.83
C VAL A 115 0.09 -2.51 2.22
N THR A 116 -0.90 -2.80 1.38
CA THR A 116 -1.69 -4.01 1.47
C THR A 116 -1.29 -4.97 0.37
N PHE A 117 -0.90 -6.19 0.74
CA PHE A 117 -0.72 -7.31 -0.18
C PHE A 117 -1.92 -8.24 -0.02
N ILE A 118 -2.79 -8.29 -1.02
CA ILE A 118 -3.91 -9.22 -1.09
C ILE A 118 -3.77 -10.05 -2.35
N GLN A 119 -3.62 -11.35 -2.17
CA GLN A 119 -3.69 -12.31 -3.26
C GLN A 119 -5.01 -13.07 -3.18
N SER A 120 -5.92 -12.80 -4.13
CA SER A 120 -7.18 -13.56 -4.22
C SER A 120 -6.92 -14.99 -4.71
N ILE A 121 -7.83 -15.92 -4.37
CA ILE A 121 -7.70 -17.35 -4.70
C ILE A 121 -7.57 -17.56 -6.22
N TYR A 122 -8.28 -16.76 -7.01
CA TYR A 122 -8.25 -16.77 -8.47
C TYR A 122 -7.36 -15.68 -9.08
N GLY A 123 -6.73 -14.85 -8.24
CA GLY A 123 -5.90 -13.73 -8.67
C GLY A 123 -4.49 -14.20 -8.99
N GLY A 124 -4.01 -13.86 -10.19
CA GLY A 124 -2.61 -14.03 -10.55
C GLY A 124 -1.72 -12.97 -9.91
N LEU A 125 -0.45 -13.30 -9.74
CA LEU A 125 0.55 -12.30 -9.33
C LEU A 125 0.80 -11.27 -10.44
N PRO A 126 1.00 -9.99 -10.10
CA PRO A 126 1.34 -8.97 -11.09
C PRO A 126 2.66 -9.31 -11.77
N ILE A 127 2.65 -9.48 -13.10
CA ILE A 127 3.85 -9.87 -13.84
C ILE A 127 5.01 -8.87 -13.67
N ARG A 128 4.69 -7.58 -13.48
CA ARG A 128 5.65 -6.50 -13.20
C ARG A 128 6.46 -6.70 -11.91
N MET A 129 5.90 -7.42 -10.95
CA MET A 129 6.61 -7.83 -9.73
C MET A 129 7.58 -8.97 -9.99
N LEU A 130 7.27 -9.83 -10.96
CA LEU A 130 7.96 -11.09 -11.23
C LEU A 130 9.11 -10.94 -12.22
N GLU A 131 8.95 -10.11 -13.24
CA GLU A 131 9.97 -9.88 -14.27
C GLU A 131 11.33 -9.42 -13.70
N PRO A 132 11.38 -8.47 -12.74
CA PRO A 132 12.64 -8.09 -12.10
C PRO A 132 13.31 -9.23 -11.32
N LEU A 133 12.56 -10.26 -10.94
CA LEU A 133 13.06 -11.46 -10.25
C LEU A 133 13.53 -12.54 -11.24
N GLY A 134 13.59 -12.25 -12.54
CA GLY A 134 13.95 -13.20 -13.59
C GLY A 134 12.83 -14.15 -14.00
N ILE A 135 11.61 -13.95 -13.51
CA ILE A 135 10.45 -14.78 -13.85
C ILE A 135 9.72 -14.16 -15.04
N THR A 136 9.89 -14.77 -16.21
CA THR A 136 9.27 -14.27 -17.45
C THR A 136 7.77 -14.55 -17.49
N LYS A 137 7.03 -13.77 -18.28
CA LYS A 137 5.61 -14.03 -18.57
C LYS A 137 5.36 -15.43 -19.12
N LYS A 138 6.29 -15.95 -19.95
CA LYS A 138 6.21 -17.31 -20.48
C LYS A 138 6.28 -18.35 -19.35
N MET A 139 7.28 -18.25 -18.46
CA MET A 139 7.41 -19.13 -17.31
C MET A 139 6.16 -19.09 -16.42
N TYR A 140 5.69 -17.88 -16.10
CA TYR A 140 4.50 -17.70 -15.28
C TYR A 140 3.25 -18.33 -15.90
N ASN A 141 3.03 -18.15 -17.20
CA ASN A 141 1.88 -18.73 -17.89
C ASN A 141 1.96 -20.26 -18.02
N THR A 142 3.16 -20.84 -18.04
CA THR A 142 3.34 -22.30 -18.11
C THR A 142 2.98 -22.98 -16.78
N ILE A 143 3.37 -22.40 -15.64
CA ILE A 143 3.17 -22.99 -14.30
C ILE A 143 2.74 -21.95 -13.26
N PRO A 144 1.56 -21.29 -13.43
CA PRO A 144 1.16 -20.16 -12.59
C PRO A 144 0.96 -20.56 -11.12
N THR A 145 0.54 -21.80 -10.85
CA THR A 145 0.35 -22.33 -9.50
C THR A 145 1.63 -22.34 -8.67
N LEU A 146 2.79 -22.65 -9.28
CA LEU A 146 4.08 -22.64 -8.59
C LEU A 146 4.41 -21.24 -8.06
N PHE A 147 4.18 -20.21 -8.88
CA PHE A 147 4.48 -18.82 -8.51
C PHE A 147 3.43 -18.26 -7.54
N ASN A 148 2.14 -18.50 -7.81
CA ASN A 148 1.05 -18.02 -6.96
C ASN A 148 1.14 -18.59 -5.54
N ASN A 149 1.63 -19.81 -5.35
CA ASN A 149 1.85 -20.38 -4.01
C ASN A 149 3.00 -19.70 -3.24
N LYS A 150 3.84 -18.92 -3.92
CA LYS A 150 4.99 -18.21 -3.35
C LYS A 150 4.82 -16.68 -3.39
N GLY A 151 3.60 -16.18 -3.56
CA GLY A 151 3.32 -14.77 -3.84
C GLY A 151 3.92 -13.81 -2.81
N TRP A 152 3.75 -14.08 -1.52
CA TRP A 152 4.31 -13.24 -0.46
C TRP A 152 5.84 -13.27 -0.45
N GLN A 153 6.46 -14.43 -0.63
CA GLN A 153 7.92 -14.56 -0.70
C GLN A 153 8.48 -13.79 -1.90
N LEU A 154 7.82 -13.88 -3.06
CA LEU A 154 8.19 -13.16 -4.27
C LEU A 154 8.02 -11.65 -4.10
N PHE A 155 6.97 -11.20 -3.43
CA PHE A 155 6.81 -9.79 -3.11
C PHE A 155 7.89 -9.26 -2.17
N LYS A 156 8.28 -10.01 -1.13
CA LYS A 156 9.43 -9.63 -0.30
C LYS A 156 10.73 -9.56 -1.10
N ALA A 157 10.98 -10.54 -1.97
CA ALA A 157 12.15 -10.52 -2.84
C ALA A 157 12.13 -9.29 -3.77
N TYR A 158 10.97 -8.91 -4.28
CA TYR A 158 10.77 -7.69 -5.05
C TYR A 158 11.09 -6.42 -4.24
N LEU A 159 10.64 -6.34 -2.98
CA LEU A 159 10.98 -5.22 -2.10
C LEU A 159 12.49 -5.14 -1.81
N VAL A 160 13.17 -6.29 -1.66
CA VAL A 160 14.63 -6.33 -1.51
C VAL A 160 15.34 -5.73 -2.71
N LEU A 161 14.88 -5.98 -3.94
CA LEU A 161 15.42 -5.32 -5.15
C LEU A 161 15.27 -3.80 -5.13
N LYS A 162 14.34 -3.27 -4.35
CA LYS A 162 14.12 -1.83 -4.14
C LYS A 162 14.84 -1.30 -2.90
N GLY A 163 15.76 -2.07 -2.31
CA GLY A 163 16.53 -1.69 -1.12
C GLY A 163 15.78 -1.84 0.21
N ILE A 164 14.65 -2.55 0.21
CA ILE A 164 13.81 -2.75 1.40
C ILE A 164 14.03 -4.19 1.90
N ASP A 165 14.88 -4.34 2.91
CA ASP A 165 15.24 -5.63 3.52
C ASP A 165 14.38 -5.99 4.75
N HIS A 166 13.70 -5.00 5.34
CA HIS A 166 12.89 -5.18 6.54
C HIS A 166 11.47 -4.63 6.36
N VAL A 167 10.49 -5.49 6.60
CA VAL A 167 9.06 -5.16 6.59
C VAL A 167 8.43 -5.63 7.90
N LYS A 168 7.53 -4.84 8.47
CA LYS A 168 6.67 -5.25 9.59
C LYS A 168 5.28 -5.50 9.05
N TYR A 169 4.58 -6.54 9.50
CA TYR A 169 3.28 -6.87 8.94
C TYR A 169 2.37 -7.63 9.89
N TYR A 170 1.07 -7.50 9.65
CA TYR A 170 0.05 -8.43 10.13
C TYR A 170 -0.42 -9.31 8.98
N GLN A 171 -0.62 -10.60 9.27
CA GLN A 171 -1.08 -11.59 8.30
C GLN A 171 -2.44 -12.15 8.72
N PHE A 172 -3.39 -12.13 7.78
CA PHE A 172 -4.70 -12.74 7.92
C PHE A 172 -4.98 -13.58 6.68
N SER A 173 -4.79 -14.90 6.81
CA SER A 173 -4.84 -15.83 5.68
C SER A 173 -3.87 -15.40 4.56
N LYS A 174 -4.37 -15.08 3.35
CA LYS A 174 -3.58 -14.59 2.21
C LYS A 174 -3.50 -13.06 2.10
N LYS A 175 -3.92 -12.34 3.14
CA LYS A 175 -3.83 -10.87 3.22
C LYS A 175 -2.70 -10.49 4.16
N TYR A 176 -1.86 -9.56 3.73
CA TYR A 176 -0.77 -9.01 4.52
C TYR A 176 -0.92 -7.49 4.52
N TYR A 177 -1.01 -6.90 5.71
CA TYR A 177 -0.96 -5.46 5.90
C TYR A 177 0.43 -5.15 6.44
N LEU A 178 1.21 -4.38 5.69
CA LEU A 178 2.63 -4.20 5.99
C LEU A 178 3.03 -2.74 6.00
N THR A 179 4.16 -2.48 6.66
CA THR A 179 4.86 -1.22 6.61
C THR A 179 6.36 -1.43 6.48
N PHE A 180 7.01 -0.47 5.83
CA PHE A 180 8.45 -0.38 5.73
C PHE A 180 8.88 1.07 5.61
N LYS A 181 10.13 1.34 6.00
CA LYS A 181 10.78 2.64 5.82
C LYS A 181 11.88 2.49 4.78
N VAL A 182 11.92 3.40 3.82
CA VAL A 182 13.03 3.45 2.86
C VAL A 182 14.23 4.10 3.55
N LYS A 183 15.40 3.47 3.48
CA LYS A 183 16.64 3.99 4.11
C LYS A 183 16.98 5.37 3.51
N ASN A 184 17.60 6.23 4.33
CA ASN A 184 18.10 7.55 3.90
C ASN A 184 19.26 7.43 2.93
#